data_AF-A0AAD9FH60-F1
#
_entry.id   AF-A0AAD9FH60-F1
#
_cell.length_a   1.000
_cell.length_b   1.000
_cell.length_c   1.000
_cell.angle_alpha   90.00
_cell.angle_beta   90.00
_cell.angle_gamma   90.00
#
_symmetry.space_group_name_H-M   'P 1'
#
loop_
_entity.id
_entity.type
_entity.pdbx_description
1 polymer ?
#
loop_
_entity_poly.entity_id
_entity_poly.type
_entity_poly.pdbx_seq_one_letter_code
_entity_poly.pdbx_strand_id
1 'polypeptide(L)'
;MNPFGEATDLTQGEKIVTISSVVASVLSLNHHLEKLKPQVRFLSSLVRSLHVSLKKRFGGIFINVKMATLTQDGTTAPFSDPVYLKAAALDPAFSLMWIDHHVLASLEVKAEVLQHVKEVILREALETEQPTPCVDEEEQESLGQGEGLRTIRGRRRILGPLQHCS
;
A
#
# COMPACT_ATOMS: atom_id res chain seq x y z
N MET A 1 -18.74 29.45 -21.49
CA MET A 1 -17.49 28.66 -21.43
C MET A 1 -17.24 28.01 -20.05
N ASN A 2 -18.10 28.20 -19.06
CA ASN A 2 -17.86 27.72 -17.68
C ASN A 2 -17.69 26.20 -17.45
N PRO A 3 -18.37 25.27 -18.14
CA PRO A 3 -18.20 23.85 -17.80
C PRO A 3 -16.82 23.31 -18.15
N PHE A 4 -16.19 23.87 -19.19
CA PHE A 4 -14.81 23.54 -19.55
C PHE A 4 -13.80 24.22 -18.64
N GLY A 5 -14.08 25.43 -18.16
CA GLY A 5 -13.25 26.11 -17.16
C GLY A 5 -13.22 25.31 -15.84
N GLU A 6 -14.38 24.90 -15.34
CA GLU A 6 -14.47 24.06 -14.14
C GLU A 6 -13.80 22.69 -14.33
N ALA A 7 -14.00 22.04 -15.48
CA ALA A 7 -13.30 20.80 -15.81
C ALA A 7 -11.77 21.01 -15.93
N THR A 8 -11.33 22.17 -16.43
CA THR A 8 -9.91 22.52 -16.54
C THR A 8 -9.32 22.76 -15.16
N ASP A 9 -9.98 23.53 -14.30
CA ASP A 9 -9.53 23.78 -12.93
C ASP A 9 -9.49 22.48 -12.10
N LEU A 10 -10.46 21.58 -12.30
CA LEU A 10 -10.49 20.26 -11.64
C LEU A 10 -9.42 19.30 -12.14
N THR A 11 -8.99 19.42 -13.41
CA THR A 11 -8.02 18.48 -14.02
C THR A 11 -6.59 19.02 -14.10
N GLN A 12 -6.42 20.33 -14.03
CA GLN A 12 -5.15 21.05 -14.07
C GLN A 12 -4.78 21.70 -12.73
N GLY A 13 -5.72 21.86 -11.80
CA GLY A 13 -5.41 22.23 -10.43
C GLY A 13 -4.44 21.20 -9.87
N GLU A 14 -3.26 21.64 -9.47
CA GLU A 14 -2.18 20.81 -8.92
C GLU A 14 -2.57 20.33 -7.51
N LYS A 15 -3.64 19.52 -7.43
CA LYS A 15 -3.98 18.78 -6.23
C LYS A 15 -3.06 17.57 -6.23
N ILE A 16 -2.01 17.63 -5.40
CA ILE A 16 -1.11 16.50 -5.18
C ILE A 16 -1.98 15.29 -4.82
N VAL A 17 -2.03 14.31 -5.73
CA VAL A 17 -2.73 13.04 -5.48
C VAL A 17 -1.86 12.27 -4.50
N THR A 18 -2.28 12.27 -3.24
CA THR A 18 -1.59 11.53 -2.18
C THR A 18 -1.97 10.07 -2.24
N ILE A 19 -1.05 9.21 -1.80
CA ILE A 19 -1.29 7.77 -1.66
C ILE A 19 -2.53 7.44 -0.79
N SER A 20 -2.85 8.31 0.18
CA SER A 20 -4.05 8.19 1.02
C SER A 20 -5.37 8.32 0.27
N SER A 21 -5.39 8.99 -0.88
CA SER A 21 -6.60 9.16 -1.70
C SER A 21 -6.95 7.92 -2.53
N VAL A 22 -6.01 6.98 -2.69
CA VAL A 22 -6.14 5.86 -3.63
C VAL A 22 -7.31 4.95 -3.27
N VAL A 23 -7.38 4.46 -2.02
CA VAL A 23 -8.43 3.53 -1.59
C VAL A 23 -9.81 4.20 -1.68
N ALA A 24 -9.95 5.39 -1.11
CA ALA A 24 -11.21 6.12 -1.11
C ALA A 24 -11.71 6.39 -2.54
N SER A 25 -10.83 6.83 -3.44
CA SER A 25 -11.18 7.16 -4.83
C SER A 25 -11.55 5.91 -5.64
N VAL A 26 -10.78 4.82 -5.51
CA VAL A 26 -11.04 3.57 -6.24
C VAL A 26 -12.35 2.94 -5.81
N LEU A 27 -12.62 2.87 -4.50
CA LEU A 27 -13.85 2.29 -3.99
C LEU A 27 -15.07 3.16 -4.31
N SER A 28 -14.94 4.49 -4.20
CA SER A 28 -16.01 5.42 -4.58
C SER A 28 -16.35 5.32 -6.08
N LEU A 29 -15.33 5.23 -6.95
CA LEU A 29 -15.53 5.02 -8.38
C LEU A 29 -16.19 3.66 -8.67
N ASN A 30 -15.78 2.59 -7.98
CA ASN A 30 -16.44 1.29 -8.10
C ASN A 30 -17.91 1.37 -7.70
N HIS A 31 -18.23 2.05 -6.60
CA HIS A 31 -19.60 2.26 -6.12
C HIS A 31 -20.46 3.01 -7.14
N HIS A 32 -19.91 4.09 -7.71
CA HIS A 32 -20.60 4.84 -8.77
C HIS A 32 -20.86 3.98 -10.01
N LEU A 33 -19.87 3.20 -10.46
CA LEU A 33 -20.05 2.31 -11.61
C LEU A 33 -21.11 1.24 -11.34
N GLU A 34 -21.15 0.64 -10.15
CA GLU A 34 -22.20 -0.32 -9.77
C GLU A 34 -23.60 0.32 -9.77
N LYS A 35 -23.73 1.55 -9.26
CA LYS A 35 -25.00 2.30 -9.32
C LYS A 35 -25.45 2.64 -10.73
N LEU A 36 -24.50 2.95 -11.63
CA LEU A 36 -24.80 3.33 -13.01
C LEU A 36 -25.22 2.15 -13.88
N LYS A 37 -24.70 0.93 -13.63
CA LYS A 37 -25.03 -0.27 -14.42
C LYS A 37 -26.53 -0.46 -14.72
N PRO A 38 -27.45 -0.41 -13.73
CA PRO A 38 -28.88 -0.56 -14.01
C PRO A 38 -29.52 0.67 -14.68
N GLN A 39 -28.89 1.85 -14.63
CA GLN A 39 -29.45 3.10 -15.11
C GLN A 39 -29.16 3.37 -16.60
N VAL A 40 -28.02 2.87 -17.11
CA VAL A 40 -27.58 3.17 -18.48
C VAL A 40 -28.08 2.14 -19.50
N ARG A 41 -28.94 2.57 -20.44
CA ARG A 41 -29.40 1.72 -21.56
C ARG A 41 -28.40 1.67 -22.71
N PHE A 42 -27.89 2.83 -23.14
CA PHE A 42 -27.05 2.94 -24.35
C PHE A 42 -25.54 2.80 -24.06
N LEU A 43 -25.09 3.20 -22.87
CA LEU A 43 -23.66 3.21 -22.49
C LEU A 43 -23.25 2.02 -21.62
N SER A 44 -24.05 0.97 -21.57
CA SER A 44 -23.80 -0.23 -20.74
C SER A 44 -22.43 -0.88 -21.04
N SER A 45 -22.03 -0.93 -22.31
CA SER A 45 -20.72 -1.47 -22.73
C SER A 45 -19.55 -0.62 -22.20
N LEU A 46 -19.69 0.71 -22.22
CA LEU A 46 -18.67 1.64 -21.71
C LEU A 46 -18.56 1.54 -20.18
N VAL A 47 -19.69 1.54 -19.47
CA VAL A 47 -19.68 1.37 -18.00
C VAL A 47 -19.04 0.05 -17.61
N ARG A 48 -19.35 -1.03 -18.34
CA ARG A 48 -18.74 -2.35 -18.13
C ARG A 48 -17.23 -2.32 -18.40
N SER A 49 -16.77 -1.70 -19.49
CA SER A 49 -15.34 -1.65 -19.80
C SER A 49 -14.54 -0.83 -18.78
N LEU A 50 -15.11 0.28 -18.30
CA LEU A 50 -14.54 1.07 -17.20
C LEU A 50 -14.45 0.23 -15.92
N HIS A 51 -15.51 -0.51 -15.59
CA HIS A 51 -15.55 -1.36 -14.40
C HIS A 51 -14.53 -2.50 -14.44
N VAL A 52 -14.41 -3.18 -15.59
CA VAL A 52 -13.38 -4.22 -15.81
C VAL A 52 -11.98 -3.61 -15.72
N SER A 53 -11.75 -2.46 -16.33
CA SER A 53 -10.46 -1.76 -16.29
C SER A 53 -10.08 -1.34 -14.86
N LEU A 54 -11.04 -0.89 -14.06
CA LEU A 54 -10.85 -0.54 -12.66
C LEU A 54 -10.45 -1.77 -11.83
N LYS A 55 -11.24 -2.86 -11.91
CA LYS A 55 -10.96 -4.10 -11.16
C LYS A 55 -9.63 -4.74 -11.57
N LYS A 56 -9.27 -4.70 -12.86
CA LYS A 56 -7.99 -5.23 -13.34
C LYS A 56 -6.80 -4.44 -12.79
N ARG A 57 -6.88 -3.10 -12.77
CA ARG A 57 -5.77 -2.25 -12.33
C ARG A 57 -5.61 -2.17 -10.82
N PHE A 58 -6.69 -2.28 -10.06
CA PHE A 58 -6.68 -2.12 -8.60
C PHE A 58 -7.16 -3.38 -7.87
N GLY A 59 -6.97 -4.55 -8.47
CA GLY A 59 -7.46 -5.83 -7.96
C GLY A 59 -7.05 -6.10 -6.50
N GLY A 60 -5.81 -5.74 -6.14
CA GLY A 60 -5.29 -5.89 -4.78
C GLY A 60 -6.05 -5.08 -3.74
N ILE A 61 -6.53 -3.88 -4.08
CA ILE A 61 -7.39 -3.09 -3.18
C ILE A 61 -8.69 -3.85 -2.92
N PHE A 62 -9.35 -4.35 -3.98
CA PHE A 62 -10.61 -5.10 -3.84
C PHE A 62 -10.43 -6.40 -3.05
N ILE A 63 -9.30 -7.08 -3.19
CA ILE A 63 -8.96 -8.28 -2.40
C ILE A 63 -8.78 -7.92 -0.93
N ASN A 64 -7.99 -6.88 -0.65
CA ASN A 64 -7.72 -6.41 0.72
C ASN A 64 -8.99 -5.99 1.46
N VAL A 65 -9.99 -5.46 0.75
CA VAL A 65 -11.30 -5.10 1.33
C VAL A 65 -12.37 -6.19 1.15
N LYS A 66 -11.98 -7.43 0.84
CA LYS A 66 -12.87 -8.60 0.73
C LYS A 66 -14.00 -8.46 -0.29
N MET A 67 -13.80 -7.66 -1.32
CA MET A 67 -14.73 -7.48 -2.45
C MET A 67 -14.36 -8.32 -3.67
N ALA A 68 -13.21 -8.98 -3.64
CA ALA A 68 -12.75 -9.92 -4.66
C ALA A 68 -11.91 -11.03 -4.04
N THR A 69 -11.80 -12.17 -4.72
CA THR A 69 -10.94 -13.28 -4.34
C THR A 69 -9.67 -13.27 -5.18
N LEU A 70 -8.56 -13.70 -4.60
CA LEU A 70 -7.32 -13.92 -5.34
C LEU A 70 -7.53 -15.03 -6.37
N THR A 71 -7.18 -14.79 -7.63
CA THR A 71 -7.09 -15.87 -8.62
C THR A 71 -5.81 -16.66 -8.32
N GLN A 72 -5.88 -18.00 -8.36
CA GLN A 72 -4.86 -18.93 -7.84
C GLN A 72 -3.51 -18.90 -8.61
N ASP A 73 -3.25 -17.90 -9.44
CA ASP A 73 -2.14 -17.86 -10.40
C ASP A 73 -0.80 -17.45 -9.76
N GLY A 74 -0.66 -17.55 -8.43
CA GLY A 74 0.57 -17.24 -7.68
C GLY A 74 1.06 -15.79 -7.79
N THR A 75 0.37 -14.94 -8.55
CA THR A 75 0.79 -13.57 -8.84
C THR A 75 0.08 -12.62 -7.88
N THR A 76 0.87 -11.84 -7.13
CA THR A 76 0.37 -10.78 -6.28
C THR A 76 -0.42 -9.78 -7.12
N ALA A 77 -1.67 -9.51 -6.74
CA ALA A 77 -2.53 -8.59 -7.47
C ALA A 77 -1.98 -7.15 -7.42
N PRO A 78 -2.14 -6.34 -8.49
CA PRO A 78 -1.74 -4.93 -8.47
C PRO A 78 -2.40 -4.15 -7.32
N PHE A 79 -1.65 -3.24 -6.68
CA PHE A 79 -2.11 -2.43 -5.54
C PHE A 79 -2.56 -3.26 -4.32
N SER A 80 -1.96 -4.43 -4.08
CA SER A 80 -2.24 -5.24 -2.88
C SER A 80 -1.45 -4.81 -1.64
N ASP A 81 -0.49 -3.90 -1.78
CA ASP A 81 0.35 -3.48 -0.66
C ASP A 81 -0.50 -2.83 0.45
N PRO A 82 -0.37 -3.28 1.72
CA PRO A 82 -1.13 -2.70 2.84
C PRO A 82 -0.89 -1.20 3.06
N VAL A 83 0.18 -0.62 2.51
CA VAL A 83 0.45 0.83 2.58
C VAL A 83 -0.74 1.68 2.11
N TYR A 84 -1.49 1.22 1.10
CA TYR A 84 -2.67 1.95 0.61
C TYR A 84 -3.77 2.03 1.68
N LEU A 85 -3.95 0.96 2.47
CA LEU A 85 -4.91 0.94 3.57
C LEU A 85 -4.45 1.82 4.72
N LYS A 86 -3.17 1.70 5.13
CA LYS A 86 -2.56 2.52 6.19
C LYS A 86 -2.69 4.01 5.86
N ALA A 87 -2.27 4.39 4.66
CA ALA A 87 -2.31 5.78 4.22
C ALA A 87 -3.73 6.35 4.19
N ALA A 88 -4.71 5.60 3.67
CA ALA A 88 -6.09 6.05 3.63
C ALA A 88 -6.70 6.19 5.05
N ALA A 89 -6.37 5.25 5.94
CA ALA A 89 -6.85 5.27 7.32
C ALA A 89 -6.27 6.41 8.16
N LEU A 90 -5.02 6.81 7.88
CA LEU A 90 -4.30 7.87 8.61
C LEU A 90 -4.56 9.28 8.07
N ASP A 91 -5.19 9.42 6.90
CA ASP A 91 -5.55 10.72 6.33
C ASP A 91 -6.86 11.23 6.95
N PRO A 92 -6.86 12.41 7.63
CA PRO A 92 -8.06 12.95 8.26
C PRO A 92 -9.25 13.19 7.31
N ALA A 93 -8.98 13.39 6.01
CA ALA A 93 -10.04 13.62 5.02
C ALA A 93 -10.87 12.35 4.73
N PHE A 94 -10.28 11.16 4.93
CA PHE A 94 -10.93 9.88 4.63
C PHE A 94 -11.13 9.03 5.89
N SER A 95 -10.11 8.98 6.75
CA SER A 95 -10.04 8.12 7.93
C SER A 95 -10.54 6.70 7.59
N LEU A 96 -11.47 6.15 8.36
CA LEU A 96 -12.08 4.85 8.09
C LEU A 96 -13.45 4.96 7.39
N MET A 97 -13.90 6.17 7.05
CA MET A 97 -15.25 6.41 6.49
C MET A 97 -15.46 5.73 5.13
N TRP A 98 -14.38 5.48 4.38
CA TRP A 98 -14.46 4.78 3.11
C TRP A 98 -14.92 3.32 3.26
N ILE A 99 -14.74 2.70 4.43
CA ILE A 99 -15.24 1.34 4.72
C ILE A 99 -16.76 1.35 4.70
N ASP A 100 -17.37 2.24 5.47
CA ASP A 100 -18.82 2.29 5.58
C ASP A 100 -19.50 2.75 4.29
N HIS A 101 -18.92 3.76 3.63
CA HIS A 101 -19.54 4.38 2.46
C HIS A 101 -19.32 3.62 1.15
N HIS A 102 -18.17 2.98 0.96
CA HIS A 102 -17.75 2.49 -0.35
C HIS A 102 -17.42 1.00 -0.43
N VAL A 103 -17.27 0.29 0.70
CA VAL A 103 -17.17 -1.18 0.68
C VAL A 103 -18.57 -1.76 0.45
N LEU A 104 -18.75 -2.40 -0.72
CA LEU A 104 -20.01 -3.01 -1.12
C LEU A 104 -20.09 -4.46 -0.62
N ALA A 105 -20.20 -4.62 0.70
CA ALA A 105 -20.30 -5.91 1.37
C ALA A 105 -21.25 -5.86 2.59
N SER A 106 -21.50 -7.02 3.19
CA SER A 106 -22.30 -7.11 4.43
C SER A 106 -21.62 -6.37 5.60
N LEU A 107 -22.40 -6.07 6.64
CA LEU A 107 -21.87 -5.41 7.85
C LEU A 107 -20.77 -6.24 8.52
N GLU A 108 -20.91 -7.56 8.50
CA GLU A 108 -19.90 -8.50 9.00
C GLU A 108 -18.58 -8.35 8.23
N VAL A 109 -18.63 -8.39 6.90
CA VAL A 109 -17.44 -8.21 6.07
C VAL A 109 -16.81 -6.82 6.30
N LYS A 110 -17.61 -5.77 6.46
CA LYS A 110 -17.10 -4.43 6.80
C LYS A 110 -16.38 -4.42 8.15
N ALA A 111 -16.90 -5.10 9.16
CA ALA A 111 -16.27 -5.23 10.47
C ALA A 111 -14.94 -5.99 10.37
N GLU A 112 -14.88 -7.05 9.55
CA GLU A 112 -13.64 -7.77 9.29
C GLU A 112 -12.60 -6.92 8.56
N VAL A 113 -13.00 -6.12 7.57
CA VAL A 113 -12.11 -5.19 6.87
C VAL A 113 -11.58 -4.13 7.83
N LEU A 114 -12.45 -3.55 8.66
CA LEU A 114 -12.06 -2.60 9.70
C LEU A 114 -11.02 -3.21 10.65
N GLN A 115 -11.27 -4.42 11.12
CA GLN A 115 -10.35 -5.13 12.00
C GLN A 115 -9.00 -5.40 11.31
N HIS A 116 -9.02 -5.84 10.05
CA HIS A 116 -7.82 -6.05 9.26
C HIS A 116 -6.98 -4.76 9.11
N VAL A 117 -7.61 -3.62 8.81
CA VAL A 117 -6.92 -2.32 8.71
C VAL A 117 -6.25 -1.95 10.03
N LYS A 118 -6.94 -2.13 11.17
CA LYS A 118 -6.37 -1.88 12.50
C LYS A 118 -5.14 -2.75 12.76
N GLU A 119 -5.21 -4.04 12.46
CA GLU A 119 -4.10 -4.97 12.65
C GLU A 119 -2.88 -4.64 11.80
N VAL A 120 -3.09 -4.18 10.57
CA VAL A 120 -2.02 -3.75 9.67
C VAL A 120 -1.31 -2.51 10.23
N ILE A 121 -2.06 -1.55 10.77
CA ILE A 121 -1.50 -0.34 11.39
C ILE A 121 -0.72 -0.70 12.68
N LEU A 122 -1.31 -1.55 13.52
CA LEU A 122 -0.68 -1.96 14.80
C LEU A 122 0.61 -2.75 14.57
N ARG A 123 0.67 -3.64 13.58
CA ARG A 123 1.88 -4.38 13.24
C ARG A 123 3.03 -3.45 12.86
N GLU A 124 2.77 -2.45 12.02
CA GLU A 124 3.77 -1.46 11.64
C GLU A 124 4.30 -0.67 12.85
N ALA A 125 3.39 -0.27 13.75
CA ALA A 125 3.76 0.48 14.94
C ALA A 125 4.69 -0.34 15.86
N LEU A 126 4.43 -1.64 16.01
CA LEU A 126 5.24 -2.56 16.82
C LEU A 126 6.62 -2.83 16.21
N GLU A 127 6.72 -2.89 14.88
CA GLU A 127 8.00 -3.09 14.18
C GLU A 127 8.92 -1.87 14.28
N THR A 128 8.35 -0.67 14.45
CA THR A 128 9.10 0.59 14.58
C THR A 128 9.67 0.78 16.00
N GLU A 129 9.17 0.07 17.01
CA GLU A 129 9.63 0.18 18.41
C GLU A 129 10.79 -0.78 18.77
N GLN A 130 11.29 -1.60 17.83
CA GLN A 130 12.53 -2.35 18.09
C GLN A 130 13.74 -1.39 18.09
N PRO A 131 14.60 -1.44 19.13
CA PRO A 131 15.72 -0.51 19.22
C PRO A 131 16.66 -0.72 18.04
N THR A 132 16.77 0.29 17.19
CA THR A 132 17.90 0.45 16.28
C THR A 132 19.18 0.28 17.11
N PRO A 133 20.11 -0.62 16.74
CA PRO A 133 21.38 -0.68 17.44
C PRO A 133 22.01 0.70 17.34
N CYS A 134 22.16 1.38 18.48
CA CYS A 134 22.98 2.58 18.58
C CYS A 134 24.36 2.19 18.05
N VAL A 135 24.71 2.69 16.86
CA VAL A 135 26.11 2.75 16.49
C VAL A 135 26.65 3.86 17.38
N ASP A 136 27.37 3.48 18.43
CA ASP A 136 28.08 4.43 19.27
C ASP A 136 29.05 5.21 18.37
N GLU A 137 28.68 6.45 18.03
CA GLU A 137 29.57 7.44 17.46
C GLU A 137 30.47 7.99 18.60
N GLU A 138 31.30 7.12 19.19
CA GLU A 138 32.37 7.53 20.08
C GLU A 138 33.72 7.49 19.34
N GLU A 139 34.17 8.71 19.02
CA GLU A 139 35.56 9.16 18.95
C GLU A 139 36.54 8.43 18.01
N GLN A 140 36.80 9.04 16.85
CA GLN A 140 38.15 9.04 16.29
C GLN A 140 38.41 10.30 15.44
N GLU A 141 38.48 11.45 16.11
CA GLU A 141 39.31 12.57 15.64
C GLU A 141 40.65 12.53 16.38
N SER A 142 41.69 11.98 15.72
CA SER A 142 43.06 12.42 15.96
C SER A 142 43.91 12.18 14.72
N LEU A 143 44.49 13.27 14.20
CA LEU A 143 45.35 13.37 13.03
C LEU A 143 46.55 12.40 13.03
N GLY A 144 46.92 11.94 11.82
CA GLY A 144 48.27 11.43 11.55
C GLY A 144 48.45 11.01 10.08
N GLN A 145 49.19 11.81 9.32
CA GLN A 145 49.70 11.46 7.99
C GLN A 145 50.48 10.14 8.00
N GLY A 146 50.34 9.32 6.96
CA GLY A 146 51.25 8.19 6.75
C GLY A 146 50.79 7.25 5.65
N GLU A 147 51.66 7.02 4.68
CA GLU A 147 51.48 6.21 3.48
C GLU A 147 51.18 4.73 3.76
N GLY A 148 50.56 4.06 2.77
CA GLY A 148 50.94 2.68 2.47
C GLY A 148 49.88 1.58 2.62
N LEU A 149 49.72 0.85 1.51
CA LEU A 149 49.30 -0.55 1.39
C LEU A 149 47.81 -0.92 1.53
N ARG A 150 47.21 -1.08 0.35
CA ARG A 150 46.17 -2.08 0.05
C ARG A 150 46.62 -3.46 0.55
N THR A 151 45.73 -4.24 1.19
CA THR A 151 45.66 -5.72 1.05
C THR A 151 44.30 -6.28 1.53
N ILE A 152 43.53 -6.76 0.54
CA ILE A 152 42.76 -8.01 0.43
C ILE A 152 41.64 -8.37 1.44
N ARG A 153 40.43 -8.50 0.85
CA ARG A 153 39.25 -9.27 1.28
C ARG A 153 39.58 -10.69 1.76
N GLY A 154 39.03 -11.11 2.89
CA GLY A 154 39.00 -12.52 3.30
C GLY A 154 37.92 -12.87 4.32
N ARG A 155 36.64 -12.78 3.96
CA ARG A 155 35.57 -13.50 4.70
C ARG A 155 35.67 -14.99 4.33
N ARG A 156 35.95 -15.87 5.28
CA ARG A 156 35.51 -17.27 5.18
C ARG A 156 35.00 -17.80 6.52
N ARG A 157 33.82 -18.41 6.42
CA ARG A 157 32.96 -18.96 7.46
C ARG A 157 33.58 -20.18 8.15
N ILE A 158 33.35 -20.23 9.46
CA ILE A 158 32.76 -21.34 10.25
C ILE A 158 33.01 -22.77 9.73
N LEU A 159 33.71 -23.59 10.51
CA LEU A 159 33.34 -24.99 10.77
C LEU A 159 33.82 -25.41 12.18
N GLY A 160 32.93 -26.10 12.90
CA GLY A 160 32.96 -26.33 14.34
C GLY A 160 33.94 -27.40 14.86
N PRO A 161 33.83 -27.75 16.15
CA PRO A 161 34.82 -28.54 16.86
C PRO A 161 34.54 -30.05 16.76
N LEU A 162 35.55 -30.86 16.45
CA LEU A 162 35.53 -32.32 16.62
C LEU A 162 36.88 -32.82 17.18
N GLN A 163 36.86 -33.05 18.50
CA GLN A 163 37.39 -34.18 19.28
C GLN A 163 38.68 -34.93 18.88
N HIS A 164 39.62 -34.93 19.85
CA HIS A 164 40.35 -36.03 20.52
C HIS A 164 41.23 -37.08 19.78
N CYS A 165 42.23 -37.53 20.57
CA CYS A 165 43.15 -38.69 20.47
C CYS A 165 44.51 -38.35 19.84
N SER A 166 45.68 -38.58 20.46
CA SER A 166 46.09 -39.18 21.75
C SER A 166 47.42 -38.58 22.16
#